data_AF-A0A316JM96-F1
#
_entry.id   AF-A0A316JM96-F1
#
_cell.length_a   1.000
_cell.length_b   1.000
_cell.length_c   1.000
_cell.angle_alpha   90.00
_cell.angle_beta   90.00
_cell.angle_gamma   90.00
#
_symmetry.space_group_name_H-M   'P 1'
#
loop_
_entity.id
_entity.type
_entity.pdbx_description
1 polymer ?
#
loop_
_entity_poly.entity_id
_entity_poly.type
_entity_poly.pdbx_seq_one_letter_code
_entity_poly.pdbx_strand_id
1 'polypeptide(L)'
;MVKSLVKTSALMAASALLSSLPALAQVSAANVRALNVARNWAVNNNGGLSVYRPAACMFNTGDGGGSCLTQNNSQGFRFKFLGGAPGWQQLGTPATTETEIQISSDGRTVSNVIYNGSPR
;
A
#
# COMPACT_ATOMS: atom_id res chain seq x y z
N MET A 1 -45.67 -17.74 60.57
CA MET A 1 -44.29 -18.25 60.44
C MET A 1 -44.34 -19.74 60.10
N VAL A 2 -44.10 -20.15 58.84
CA VAL A 2 -43.11 -21.17 58.41
C VAL A 2 -42.95 -21.05 56.88
N LYS A 3 -41.81 -21.52 56.36
CA LYS A 3 -41.03 -21.02 55.22
C LYS A 3 -41.57 -21.36 53.82
N SER A 4 -41.27 -20.42 52.93
CA SER A 4 -41.48 -20.39 51.48
C SER A 4 -40.75 -21.53 50.74
N LEU A 5 -41.44 -22.12 49.77
CA LEU A 5 -40.91 -23.03 48.77
C LEU A 5 -40.92 -22.28 47.43
N VAL A 6 -39.74 -21.90 46.91
CA VAL A 6 -39.63 -21.47 45.51
C VAL A 6 -38.41 -22.14 44.91
N LYS A 7 -38.69 -22.86 43.82
CA LYS A 7 -37.76 -23.67 43.03
C LYS A 7 -37.03 -22.79 41.99
N THR A 8 -35.75 -23.09 41.81
CA THR A 8 -34.98 -23.07 40.54
C THR A 8 -35.15 -21.89 39.58
N SER A 9 -34.05 -21.18 39.33
CA SER A 9 -33.68 -20.76 37.98
C SER A 9 -32.15 -20.64 37.91
N ALA A 10 -31.51 -21.65 37.34
CA ALA A 10 -30.12 -21.56 36.92
C ALA A 10 -30.08 -20.67 35.67
N LEU A 11 -29.64 -19.42 35.82
CA LEU A 11 -29.28 -18.60 34.67
C LEU A 11 -27.96 -19.12 34.10
N MET A 12 -28.02 -19.77 32.94
CA MET A 12 -26.86 -19.93 32.07
C MET A 12 -26.42 -18.55 31.60
N ALA A 13 -25.32 -18.04 32.17
CA ALA A 13 -24.60 -16.91 31.60
C ALA A 13 -23.80 -17.44 30.39
N ALA A 14 -24.40 -17.40 29.21
CA ALA A 14 -23.67 -17.57 27.95
C ALA A 14 -22.89 -16.26 27.68
N SER A 15 -21.69 -16.15 28.24
CA SER A 15 -20.75 -15.09 27.89
C SER A 15 -20.37 -15.22 26.42
N ALA A 16 -20.97 -14.40 25.56
CA ALA A 16 -20.58 -14.29 24.17
C ALA A 16 -19.15 -13.76 24.09
N LEU A 17 -18.20 -14.64 23.75
CA LEU A 17 -16.83 -14.28 23.36
C LEU A 17 -16.91 -13.51 22.03
N LEU A 18 -17.07 -12.19 22.10
CA LEU A 18 -16.83 -11.29 20.97
C LEU A 18 -15.31 -11.24 20.72
N SER A 19 -14.78 -12.28 20.08
CA SER A 19 -13.41 -12.30 19.61
C SER A 19 -13.22 -11.17 18.60
N SER A 20 -12.45 -10.15 18.97
CA SER A 20 -12.01 -9.10 18.05
C SER A 20 -11.17 -9.75 16.95
N LEU A 21 -11.76 -9.99 15.78
CA LEU A 21 -10.98 -10.40 14.62
C LEU A 21 -10.01 -9.26 14.29
N PRO A 22 -8.72 -9.54 14.06
CA PRO A 22 -7.81 -8.51 13.59
C PRO A 22 -8.37 -7.98 12.26
N ALA A 23 -8.65 -6.68 12.21
CA ALA A 23 -8.93 -6.02 10.95
C ALA A 23 -7.67 -6.14 10.10
N LEU A 24 -7.71 -6.97 9.04
CA LEU A 24 -6.68 -6.96 8.02
C LEU A 24 -6.57 -5.51 7.55
N ALA A 25 -5.39 -4.91 7.68
CA ALA A 25 -5.15 -3.54 7.23
C ALA A 25 -5.44 -3.48 5.73
N GLN A 26 -6.64 -3.03 5.35
CA GLN A 26 -7.00 -2.91 3.95
C GLN A 26 -6.19 -1.76 3.34
N VAL A 27 -5.61 -2.02 2.17
CA VAL A 27 -5.00 -0.97 1.35
C VAL A 27 -6.08 0.07 1.03
N SER A 28 -5.83 1.31 1.43
CA SER A 28 -6.79 2.39 1.22
C SER A 28 -6.91 2.73 -0.27
N ALA A 29 -8.09 3.20 -0.70
CA ALA A 29 -8.27 3.70 -2.06
C ALA A 29 -7.31 4.85 -2.41
N ALA A 30 -6.94 5.68 -1.41
CA ALA A 30 -5.93 6.72 -1.57
C ALA A 30 -4.55 6.14 -1.89
N ASN A 31 -4.16 5.04 -1.25
CA ASN A 31 -2.89 4.37 -1.54
C ASN A 31 -2.84 3.80 -2.96
N VAL A 32 -3.91 3.13 -3.41
CA VAL A 32 -3.99 2.61 -4.80
C VAL A 32 -3.92 3.76 -5.81
N ARG A 33 -4.61 4.88 -5.55
CA ARG A 33 -4.49 6.08 -6.39
C ARG A 33 -3.06 6.61 -6.39
N ALA A 34 -2.44 6.72 -5.22
CA ALA A 34 -1.09 7.23 -5.09
C ALA A 34 -0.06 6.40 -5.87
N LEU A 35 -0.17 5.07 -5.78
CA LEU A 35 0.63 4.13 -6.54
C LEU A 35 0.50 4.38 -8.05
N ASN A 36 -0.73 4.56 -8.54
CA ASN A 36 -0.99 4.83 -9.96
C ASN A 36 -0.46 6.20 -10.39
N VAL A 37 -0.60 7.24 -9.55
CA VAL A 37 -0.04 8.58 -9.82
C VAL A 37 1.49 8.51 -9.90
N ALA A 38 2.15 7.88 -8.93
CA ALA A 38 3.60 7.72 -8.93
C ALA A 38 4.10 6.92 -10.15
N ARG A 39 3.42 5.82 -10.49
CA ARG A 39 3.75 4.99 -11.66
C ARG A 39 3.64 5.78 -12.96
N ASN A 40 2.52 6.47 -13.18
CA ASN A 40 2.27 7.23 -14.40
C ASN A 40 3.22 8.42 -14.53
N TRP A 41 3.51 9.11 -13.41
CA TRP A 41 4.51 10.17 -13.40
C TRP A 41 5.86 9.66 -13.86
N ALA A 42 6.35 8.56 -13.29
CA ALA A 42 7.65 8.00 -13.66
C ALA A 42 7.69 7.55 -15.12
N VAL A 43 6.64 6.91 -15.62
CA VAL A 43 6.53 6.52 -17.04
C VAL A 43 6.60 7.75 -17.95
N ASN A 44 5.82 8.78 -17.66
CA ASN A 44 5.76 9.99 -18.50
C ASN A 44 7.09 10.75 -18.50
N ASN A 45 7.75 10.83 -17.35
CA ASN A 45 8.99 11.59 -17.19
C ASN A 45 10.25 10.83 -17.62
N ASN A 46 10.18 9.49 -17.76
CA ASN A 46 11.31 8.65 -18.14
C ASN A 46 11.21 8.09 -19.57
N GLY A 47 10.49 8.78 -20.46
CA GLY A 47 10.46 8.47 -21.90
C GLY A 47 9.30 7.60 -22.38
N GLY A 48 8.31 7.32 -21.51
CA GLY A 48 7.09 6.60 -21.86
C GLY A 48 7.25 5.08 -21.87
N LEU A 49 6.13 4.38 -22.09
CA LEU A 49 6.04 2.91 -21.97
C LEU A 49 6.90 2.14 -22.99
N SER A 50 7.28 2.77 -24.11
CA SER A 50 8.19 2.16 -25.09
C SER A 50 9.66 2.17 -24.66
N VAL A 51 10.02 3.02 -23.69
CA VAL A 51 11.41 3.23 -23.25
C VAL A 51 11.60 2.80 -21.80
N TYR A 52 10.58 2.94 -20.97
CA TYR A 52 10.70 2.78 -19.53
C TYR A 52 9.57 1.95 -18.92
N ARG A 53 9.97 1.05 -18.01
CA ARG A 53 9.08 0.24 -17.19
C ARG A 53 9.52 0.29 -15.72
N PRO A 54 8.65 0.75 -14.80
CA PRO A 54 8.88 0.66 -13.36
C PRO A 54 9.08 -0.78 -12.88
N ALA A 55 9.70 -0.94 -11.71
CA ALA A 55 9.83 -2.22 -11.04
C ALA A 55 8.47 -2.87 -10.73
N ALA A 56 8.43 -4.20 -10.72
CA ALA A 56 7.24 -5.04 -10.57
C ALA A 56 6.39 -4.70 -9.34
N CYS A 57 7.01 -4.31 -8.22
CA CYS A 57 6.33 -3.83 -7.01
C CYS A 57 5.31 -2.71 -7.30
N MET A 58 5.59 -1.83 -8.28
CA MET A 58 4.71 -0.72 -8.63
C MET A 58 3.39 -1.17 -9.26
N PHE A 59 3.25 -2.45 -9.60
CA PHE A 59 2.04 -3.06 -10.12
C PHE A 59 1.27 -3.87 -9.07
N ASN A 60 1.82 -4.03 -7.85
CA ASN A 60 1.14 -4.71 -6.76
C ASN A 60 0.12 -3.77 -6.08
N THR A 61 -1.04 -3.60 -6.70
CA THR A 61 -2.13 -2.78 -6.12
C THR A 61 -2.75 -3.41 -4.89
N GLY A 62 -2.74 -4.74 -4.78
CA GLY A 62 -3.28 -5.47 -3.62
C GLY A 62 -2.52 -5.21 -2.32
N ASP A 63 -1.23 -4.87 -2.44
CA ASP A 63 -0.36 -4.47 -1.34
C ASP A 63 0.04 -2.98 -1.43
N GLY A 64 -0.66 -2.20 -2.26
CA GLY A 64 -0.47 -0.75 -2.34
C GLY A 64 0.95 -0.29 -2.72
N GLY A 65 1.66 -1.09 -3.52
CA GLY A 65 3.06 -0.86 -3.92
C GLY A 65 4.07 -1.76 -3.22
N GLY A 66 3.65 -2.50 -2.19
CA GLY A 66 4.47 -3.45 -1.44
C GLY A 66 5.84 -2.89 -1.07
N SER A 67 6.91 -3.56 -1.48
CA SER A 67 8.29 -3.16 -1.19
C SER A 67 8.70 -1.79 -1.73
N CYS A 68 7.91 -1.19 -2.64
CA CYS A 68 8.21 0.11 -3.21
C CYS A 68 7.51 1.26 -2.49
N LEU A 69 6.57 0.97 -1.58
CA LEU A 69 6.02 1.95 -0.65
C LEU A 69 6.94 2.05 0.57
N THR A 70 7.70 3.14 0.69
CA THR A 70 8.65 3.34 1.79
C THR A 70 8.07 4.15 2.95
N GLN A 71 6.97 4.88 2.72
CA GLN A 71 6.28 5.63 3.76
C GLN A 71 4.80 5.76 3.44
N ASN A 72 3.96 5.61 4.48
CA ASN A 72 2.54 5.90 4.45
C ASN A 72 2.15 6.55 5.78
N ASN A 73 1.98 7.87 5.79
CA ASN A 73 1.63 8.63 6.99
C ASN A 73 0.83 9.89 6.64
N SER A 74 0.66 10.82 7.60
CA SER A 74 -0.08 12.06 7.40
C SER A 74 0.47 12.97 6.28
N GLN A 75 1.74 12.82 5.91
CA GLN A 75 2.38 13.53 4.78
C GLN A 75 2.08 12.87 3.42
N GLY A 76 1.42 11.71 3.43
CA GLY A 76 1.03 10.94 2.26
C GLY A 76 1.90 9.72 2.01
N PHE A 77 2.08 9.39 0.74
CA PHE A 77 2.71 8.14 0.30
C PHE A 77 4.04 8.42 -0.36
N ARG A 78 5.11 7.77 0.14
CA ARG A 78 6.42 7.80 -0.52
C ARG A 78 6.66 6.50 -1.24
N PHE A 79 7.00 6.59 -2.52
CA PHE A 79 7.45 5.46 -3.30
C PHE A 79 8.93 5.60 -3.64
N LYS A 80 9.70 4.52 -3.48
CA LYS A 80 11.08 4.41 -3.97
C LYS A 80 11.19 3.13 -4.79
N PHE A 81 11.57 3.24 -6.06
CA PHE A 81 11.64 2.11 -6.97
C PHE A 81 12.64 2.32 -8.09
N LEU A 82 13.10 1.19 -8.64
CA LEU A 82 13.91 1.15 -9.85
C LEU A 82 13.04 1.05 -11.10
N GLY A 83 13.61 1.39 -12.26
CA GLY A 83 13.03 1.13 -13.56
C GLY A 83 14.09 1.13 -14.66
N GLY A 84 13.72 0.60 -15.81
CA GLY A 84 14.62 0.42 -16.95
C GLY A 84 13.84 0.08 -18.22
N ALA A 85 14.53 -0.37 -19.26
CA ALA A 85 13.92 -0.75 -20.53
C ALA A 85 12.79 -1.79 -20.34
N PRO A 86 11.74 -1.82 -21.18
CA PRO A 86 10.71 -2.84 -21.11
C PRO A 86 11.32 -4.26 -21.06
N GLY A 87 10.97 -5.03 -20.03
CA GLY A 87 11.52 -6.38 -19.79
C GLY A 87 12.78 -6.45 -18.93
N TRP A 88 13.34 -5.33 -18.46
CA TRP A 88 14.63 -5.30 -17.76
C TRP A 88 14.75 -6.29 -16.60
N GLN A 89 13.71 -6.41 -15.76
CA GLN A 89 13.73 -7.35 -14.63
C GLN A 89 13.74 -8.81 -15.07
N GLN A 90 12.93 -9.15 -16.09
CA GLN A 90 12.82 -10.51 -16.59
C GLN A 90 14.09 -10.95 -17.31
N LEU A 91 14.78 -10.00 -17.94
CA LEU A 91 16.05 -10.22 -18.63
C LEU A 91 17.27 -10.09 -17.70
N GLY A 92 17.07 -9.70 -16.44
CA GLY A 92 18.16 -9.46 -15.48
C GLY A 92 19.08 -8.31 -15.89
N THR A 93 18.63 -7.39 -16.75
CA THR A 93 19.44 -6.23 -17.13
C THR A 93 19.42 -5.17 -16.02
N PRO A 94 20.46 -4.34 -15.90
CA PRO A 94 20.48 -3.28 -14.90
C PRO A 94 19.33 -2.29 -15.08
N ALA A 95 18.79 -1.80 -13.97
CA ALA A 95 17.92 -0.64 -13.98
C ALA A 95 18.70 0.60 -14.45
N THR A 96 18.03 1.50 -15.17
CA THR A 96 18.63 2.75 -15.66
C THR A 96 18.21 3.95 -14.82
N THR A 97 17.15 3.82 -14.02
CA THR A 97 16.58 4.94 -13.26
C THR A 97 16.07 4.48 -11.91
N GLU A 98 16.46 5.19 -10.85
CA GLU A 98 15.77 5.17 -9.56
C GLU A 98 14.84 6.39 -9.47
N THR A 99 13.62 6.16 -9.01
CA THR A 99 12.65 7.20 -8.71
C THR A 99 12.30 7.13 -7.22
N GLU A 100 12.38 8.28 -6.54
CA GLU A 100 11.86 8.49 -5.20
C GLU A 100 10.88 9.67 -5.23
N ILE A 101 9.61 9.42 -4.94
CA ILE A 101 8.53 10.39 -5.15
C ILE A 101 7.51 10.33 -4.00
N GLN A 102 7.05 11.51 -3.59
CA GLN A 102 6.01 11.70 -2.59
C GLN A 102 4.70 12.11 -3.28
N ILE A 103 3.62 11.42 -2.91
CA ILE A 103 2.26 11.72 -3.33
C ILE A 103 1.47 12.22 -2.12
N SER A 104 0.55 13.14 -2.36
CA SER A 104 -0.39 13.67 -1.37
C SER A 104 -1.14 12.56 -0.64
N SER A 105 -1.59 12.84 0.59
CA SER A 105 -2.31 11.87 1.44
C SER A 105 -3.67 11.42 0.88
N ASP A 106 -4.26 12.17 -0.05
CA ASP A 106 -5.47 11.76 -0.77
C ASP A 106 -5.17 10.91 -2.02
N GLY A 107 -3.89 10.79 -2.38
CA GLY A 107 -3.36 9.98 -3.47
C GLY A 107 -3.49 10.61 -4.85
N ARG A 108 -3.73 11.92 -4.96
CA ARG A 108 -4.11 12.57 -6.23
C ARG A 108 -2.99 13.36 -6.89
N THR A 109 -2.04 13.90 -6.13
CA THR A 109 -1.04 14.81 -6.68
C THR A 109 0.37 14.44 -6.24
N VAL A 110 1.33 14.61 -7.14
CA VAL A 110 2.74 14.58 -6.78
C VAL A 110 3.02 15.80 -5.90
N SER A 111 3.36 15.57 -4.65
CA SER A 111 3.68 16.64 -3.71
C SER A 111 5.18 16.96 -3.68
N ASN A 112 6.03 15.98 -3.97
CA ASN A 112 7.48 16.19 -4.08
C ASN A 112 8.13 15.09 -4.94
N VAL A 113 9.08 15.47 -5.79
CA VAL A 113 9.98 14.55 -6.49
C VAL A 113 11.33 14.62 -5.77
N ILE A 114 11.62 13.60 -4.95
CA ILE A 114 12.83 13.55 -4.13
C ILE A 114 14.03 13.16 -4.99
N TYR A 115 13.84 12.21 -5.91
CA TYR A 115 14.88 11.74 -6.81
C TYR A 115 14.30 11.16 -8.10
N ASN A 116 14.96 11.41 -9.24
CA ASN A 116 14.69 10.73 -10.50
C ASN A 116 15.94 10.78 -11.38
N GLY A 117 16.74 9.72 -11.37
CA GLY A 117 18.04 9.69 -12.04
C GLY A 117 18.71 8.32 -11.97
N SER A 118 20.00 8.24 -12.29
CA SER A 118 20.77 6.98 -12.22
C SER A 118 20.63 6.31 -10.84
N PRO A 119 20.52 4.98 -10.75
CA PRO A 119 20.42 4.30 -9.45
C PRO A 119 21.56 4.69 -8.49
N ARG A 120 21.22 4.88 -7.21
CA ARG A 120 22.12 5.29 -6.11
C ARG A 120 22.42 4.14 -5.16
#